data_AF-A0A3S3PSM2-F1
#
_entry.id   AF-A0A3S3PSM2-F1
#
_cell.length_a   1.000
_cell.length_b   1.000
_cell.length_c   1.000
_cell.angle_alpha   90.00
_cell.angle_beta   90.00
_cell.angle_gamma   90.00
#
_symmetry.space_group_name_H-M   'P 1'
#
loop_
_entity.id
_entity.type
_entity.pdbx_description
1 polymer ?
#
loop_
_entity_poly.entity_id
_entity_poly.type
_entity_poly.pdbx_seq_one_letter_code
_entity_poly.pdbx_strand_id
1 'polypeptide(L)'
;MKRFFIAALIALPSFAFSQTAQHLKASEQFAEASGVKASFDGVVDAMLGTQISAVPEQYREKFKQVMTAFMGKYFTYEVLKPRILKMYTDEFTEAELNELTKFYSSPTGKKYASKMTSLTEKGMDMGRKVIEEHKPELESMMKEAFKQ
;
A
#
# COMPACT_ATOMS: atom_id res chain seq x y z
N MET A 1 49.09 23.20 42.02
CA MET A 1 49.30 22.38 40.81
C MET A 1 47.98 21.74 40.43
N LYS A 2 47.52 21.99 39.18
CA LYS A 2 46.62 21.19 38.31
C LYS A 2 45.37 20.56 38.99
N ARG A 3 44.17 21.15 38.83
CA ARG A 3 43.12 20.82 37.81
C ARG A 3 42.88 19.29 37.76
N PHE A 4 41.68 18.75 37.98
CA PHE A 4 40.56 18.78 37.04
C PHE A 4 39.22 18.45 37.75
N PHE A 5 38.22 19.31 37.58
CA PHE A 5 36.81 18.95 37.73
C PHE A 5 36.40 18.15 36.48
N ILE A 6 36.03 16.88 36.63
CA ILE A 6 35.36 16.13 35.57
C ILE A 6 33.87 16.25 35.83
N ALA A 7 33.23 17.23 35.19
CA ALA A 7 31.79 17.24 35.01
C ALA A 7 31.48 16.26 33.86
N ALA A 8 31.01 15.07 34.20
CA ALA A 8 30.48 14.12 33.21
C ALA A 8 29.12 14.64 32.72
N LEU A 9 29.11 15.26 31.54
CA LEU A 9 27.92 15.67 30.82
C LEU A 9 27.26 14.42 30.21
N ILE A 10 26.27 13.85 30.88
CA ILE A 10 25.37 12.84 30.30
C ILE A 10 24.25 13.60 29.57
N ALA A 11 24.40 13.76 28.27
CA ALA A 11 23.39 14.23 27.32
C ALA A 11 23.44 13.27 26.12
N LEU A 12 22.39 12.71 25.53
CA LEU A 12 20.93 12.77 25.63
C LEU A 12 20.41 11.50 24.89
N PRO A 13 19.47 10.69 25.43
CA PRO A 13 18.76 9.71 24.60
C PRO A 13 17.69 10.36 23.70
N SER A 14 17.45 11.66 23.83
CA SER A 14 16.32 12.36 23.21
C SER A 14 16.40 12.48 21.68
N PHE A 15 17.59 12.35 21.09
CA PHE A 15 17.75 12.46 19.63
C PHE A 15 17.18 11.24 18.88
N ALA A 16 17.44 10.02 19.36
CA ALA A 16 16.95 8.81 18.71
C ALA A 16 15.42 8.69 18.81
N PHE A 17 14.85 9.04 19.97
CA PHE A 17 13.38 9.01 20.16
C PHE A 17 12.66 10.06 19.31
N SER A 18 13.24 11.27 19.18
CA SER A 18 12.69 12.33 18.32
C SER A 18 12.73 11.94 16.84
N GLN A 19 13.82 11.31 16.39
CA GLN A 19 13.97 10.88 15.00
C GLN A 19 12.93 9.80 14.62
N THR A 20 12.68 8.82 15.50
CA THR A 20 11.63 7.82 15.26
C THR A 20 10.23 8.42 15.23
N ALA A 21 9.93 9.37 16.12
CA ALA A 21 8.63 10.06 16.13
C ALA A 21 8.43 10.92 14.87
N GLN A 22 9.47 11.62 14.42
CA GLN A 22 9.44 12.44 13.21
C GLN A 22 9.29 11.58 11.94
N HIS A 23 9.99 10.44 11.89
CA HIS A 23 9.91 9.50 10.77
C HIS A 23 8.52 8.85 10.65
N LEU A 24 7.93 8.44 11.76
CA LEU A 24 6.54 7.95 11.79
C LEU A 24 5.54 9.02 11.33
N LYS A 25 5.76 10.28 11.74
CA LYS A 25 4.92 11.41 11.29
C LYS A 25 5.05 11.67 9.79
N ALA A 26 6.26 11.57 9.23
CA ALA A 26 6.47 11.69 7.78
C ALA A 26 5.73 10.58 7.02
N SER A 27 5.74 9.34 7.54
CA SER A 27 4.98 8.21 6.98
C SER A 27 3.47 8.44 7.04
N GLU A 28 2.97 9.01 8.14
CA GLU A 28 1.56 9.37 8.28
C GLU A 28 1.11 10.41 7.25
N GLN A 29 1.88 11.48 7.08
CA GLN A 29 1.61 12.52 6.08
C GLN A 29 1.64 11.96 4.66
N PHE A 30 2.60 11.07 4.37
CA PHE A 30 2.66 10.37 3.10
C PHE A 30 1.41 9.53 2.86
N ALA A 31 0.98 8.72 3.84
CA ALA A 31 -0.18 7.85 3.71
C ALA A 31 -1.47 8.64 3.45
N GLU A 32 -1.61 9.81 4.09
CA GLU A 32 -2.72 10.73 3.86
C GLU A 32 -2.69 11.35 2.46
N ALA A 33 -1.53 11.82 1.99
CA ALA A 33 -1.40 12.48 0.70
C ALA A 33 -1.51 11.51 -0.49
N SER A 34 -0.99 10.29 -0.35
CA SER A 34 -0.92 9.29 -1.42
C SER A 34 -2.22 8.50 -1.63
N GLY A 35 -3.18 8.60 -0.70
CA GLY A 35 -4.45 7.88 -0.79
C GLY A 35 -4.39 6.44 -0.27
N VAL A 36 -3.37 6.09 0.53
CA VAL A 36 -3.22 4.74 1.13
C VAL A 36 -4.48 4.27 1.84
N LYS A 37 -5.17 5.17 2.57
CA LYS A 37 -6.44 4.83 3.20
C LYS A 37 -7.51 4.40 2.18
N ALA A 38 -7.69 5.16 1.11
CA ALA A 38 -8.67 4.83 0.08
C ALA A 38 -8.32 3.51 -0.63
N SER A 39 -7.03 3.26 -0.87
CA SER A 39 -6.56 1.97 -1.39
C SER A 39 -6.83 0.82 -0.42
N PHE A 40 -6.61 1.03 0.89
CA PHE A 40 -6.92 0.04 1.91
C PHE A 40 -8.41 -0.33 1.91
N ASP A 41 -9.28 0.68 1.93
CA ASP A 41 -10.74 0.48 1.89
C ASP A 41 -11.16 -0.29 0.63
N GLY A 42 -10.61 0.07 -0.54
CA GLY A 42 -10.88 -0.62 -1.80
C GLY A 42 -10.41 -2.08 -1.83
N VAL A 43 -9.25 -2.40 -1.23
CA VAL A 43 -8.75 -3.78 -1.12
C VAL A 43 -9.66 -4.60 -0.21
N VAL A 44 -10.12 -4.03 0.91
CA VAL A 44 -11.06 -4.69 1.82
C VAL A 44 -12.37 -5.02 1.10
N ASP A 45 -12.94 -4.06 0.39
CA ASP A 45 -14.19 -4.23 -0.34
C ASP A 45 -14.06 -5.29 -1.45
N ALA A 46 -12.97 -5.25 -2.22
CA ALA A 46 -12.70 -6.24 -3.25
C ALA A 46 -12.56 -7.64 -2.65
N MET A 47 -11.80 -7.79 -1.57
CA MET A 47 -11.62 -9.08 -0.89
C MET A 47 -12.95 -9.63 -0.38
N LEU A 48 -13.76 -8.80 0.30
CA LEU A 48 -15.09 -9.19 0.77
C LEU A 48 -16.00 -9.60 -0.38
N GLY A 49 -16.05 -8.82 -1.45
CA GLY A 49 -16.87 -9.10 -2.63
C GLY A 49 -16.53 -10.44 -3.28
N THR A 50 -15.23 -10.73 -3.45
CA THR A 50 -14.77 -12.01 -3.99
C THR A 50 -15.16 -13.18 -3.08
N GLN A 51 -14.96 -13.06 -1.76
CA GLN A 51 -15.28 -14.13 -0.83
C GLN A 51 -16.79 -14.38 -0.72
N ILE A 52 -17.61 -13.32 -0.67
CA ILE A 52 -19.08 -13.45 -0.66
C ILE A 52 -19.57 -14.17 -1.92
N SER A 53 -19.00 -13.85 -3.08
CA SER A 53 -19.41 -14.45 -4.36
C SER A 53 -19.12 -15.95 -4.42
N ALA A 54 -18.06 -16.40 -3.73
CA ALA A 54 -17.69 -17.81 -3.63
C ALA A 54 -18.55 -18.61 -2.63
N VAL A 55 -19.32 -17.94 -1.76
CA VAL A 55 -20.18 -18.59 -0.77
C VAL A 55 -21.52 -19.03 -1.40
N PRO A 56 -22.03 -20.24 -1.08
CA PRO A 56 -23.35 -20.68 -1.52
C PRO A 56 -24.45 -19.69 -1.14
N GLU A 57 -25.39 -19.45 -2.05
CA GLU A 57 -26.37 -18.36 -1.95
C GLU A 57 -27.13 -18.32 -0.62
N GLN A 58 -27.57 -19.48 -0.13
CA GLN A 58 -28.30 -19.64 1.14
C GLN A 58 -27.50 -19.17 2.39
N TYR A 59 -26.19 -19.02 2.28
CA TYR A 59 -25.32 -18.57 3.38
C TYR A 59 -24.73 -17.17 3.18
N ARG A 60 -24.91 -16.54 2.00
CA ARG A 60 -24.25 -15.28 1.66
C ARG A 60 -24.55 -14.15 2.63
N GLU A 61 -25.81 -13.94 2.99
CA GLU A 61 -26.19 -12.87 3.91
C GLU A 61 -25.60 -13.08 5.32
N LYS A 62 -25.63 -14.31 5.82
CA LYS A 62 -25.03 -14.66 7.13
C LYS A 62 -23.51 -14.47 7.09
N PHE A 63 -22.87 -14.93 6.01
CA PHE A 63 -21.42 -14.78 5.82
C PHE A 63 -21.03 -13.30 5.75
N LYS A 64 -21.74 -12.51 4.94
CA LYS A 64 -21.53 -11.06 4.83
C LYS A 64 -21.64 -10.38 6.20
N GLN A 65 -22.69 -10.67 6.97
CA GLN A 65 -22.85 -10.10 8.32
C GLN A 65 -21.68 -10.43 9.24
N VAL A 66 -21.28 -11.71 9.32
CA VAL A 66 -20.16 -12.14 10.18
C VAL A 66 -18.85 -11.51 9.74
N MET A 67 -18.57 -11.51 8.44
CA MET A 67 -17.31 -10.97 7.91
C MET A 67 -17.24 -9.45 8.05
N THR A 68 -18.31 -8.72 7.77
CA THR A 68 -18.36 -7.27 8.00
C THR A 68 -18.14 -6.95 9.48
N ALA A 69 -18.78 -7.68 10.41
CA ALA A 69 -18.57 -7.49 11.84
C ALA A 69 -17.13 -7.80 12.28
N PHE A 70 -16.54 -8.88 11.78
CA PHE A 70 -15.16 -9.26 12.08
C PHE A 70 -14.16 -8.22 11.56
N MET A 71 -14.29 -7.82 10.29
CA MET A 71 -13.41 -6.85 9.67
C MET A 71 -13.54 -5.47 10.28
N GLY A 72 -14.76 -5.04 10.62
CA GLY A 72 -15.00 -3.79 11.36
C GLY A 72 -14.33 -3.76 12.74
N LYS A 73 -14.00 -4.92 13.32
CA LYS A 73 -13.32 -5.00 14.62
C LYS A 73 -11.79 -5.06 14.51
N TYR A 74 -11.26 -5.77 13.51
CA TYR A 74 -9.83 -6.12 13.47
C TYR A 74 -9.10 -5.66 12.21
N PHE A 75 -9.84 -5.32 11.16
CA PHE A 75 -9.30 -5.02 9.84
C PHE A 75 -9.78 -3.64 9.36
N THR A 76 -9.85 -2.69 10.28
CA THR A 76 -10.05 -1.28 9.94
C THR A 76 -8.70 -0.62 9.67
N TYR A 77 -8.72 0.48 8.90
CA TYR A 77 -7.52 1.26 8.65
C TYR A 77 -6.89 1.71 9.97
N GLU A 78 -7.69 2.11 10.94
CA GLU A 78 -7.26 2.66 12.22
C GLU A 78 -6.54 1.61 13.09
N VAL A 79 -7.03 0.37 13.06
CA VAL A 79 -6.38 -0.76 13.77
C VAL A 79 -5.05 -1.13 13.11
N LEU A 80 -4.98 -1.07 11.78
CA LEU A 80 -3.78 -1.47 11.03
C LEU A 80 -2.82 -0.31 10.74
N LYS A 81 -3.23 0.94 10.94
CA LYS A 81 -2.46 2.15 10.64
C LYS A 81 -1.05 2.08 11.23
N PRO A 82 -0.82 1.71 12.50
CA PRO A 82 0.54 1.61 13.05
C PRO A 82 1.44 0.64 12.25
N ARG A 83 0.88 -0.47 11.78
CA ARG A 83 1.60 -1.47 10.97
C ARG A 83 1.86 -0.96 9.55
N ILE A 84 0.88 -0.29 8.96
CA ILE A 84 1.00 0.34 7.64
C ILE A 84 2.09 1.41 7.67
N LEU A 85 2.08 2.30 8.66
CA LEU A 85 3.08 3.35 8.77
C LEU A 85 4.48 2.78 8.99
N LYS A 86 4.59 1.75 9.84
CA LYS A 86 5.86 1.05 10.07
C LYS A 86 6.42 0.46 8.78
N MET A 87 5.59 -0.19 7.98
CA MET A 87 6.00 -0.76 6.68
C MET A 87 6.67 0.30 5.80
N TYR A 88 6.13 1.52 5.73
CA TYR A 88 6.74 2.60 4.97
C TYR A 88 8.03 3.15 5.62
N THR A 89 8.09 3.25 6.95
CA THR A 89 9.32 3.70 7.63
C THR A 89 10.45 2.67 7.57
N ASP A 90 10.14 1.39 7.36
CA ASP A 90 11.14 0.34 7.18
C ASP A 90 11.82 0.43 5.80
N GLU A 91 11.12 0.96 4.79
CA GLU A 91 11.58 0.99 3.39
C GLU A 91 12.07 2.36 2.92
N PHE A 92 11.56 3.44 3.51
CA PHE A 92 11.86 4.81 3.09
C PHE A 92 12.40 5.62 4.25
N THR A 93 13.42 6.44 3.97
CA THR A 93 13.89 7.45 4.90
C THR A 93 12.85 8.56 5.10
N GLU A 94 12.99 9.32 6.18
CA GLU A 94 12.13 10.48 6.43
C GLU A 94 12.16 11.49 5.27
N ALA A 95 13.33 11.73 4.69
CA ALA A 95 13.50 12.66 3.58
C ALA A 95 12.70 12.21 2.35
N GLU A 96 12.78 10.93 1.98
CA GLU A 96 12.05 10.36 0.85
C GLU A 96 10.54 10.39 1.09
N LEU A 97 10.07 10.05 2.29
CA LEU A 97 8.65 10.16 2.63
C LEU A 97 8.13 11.60 2.50
N ASN A 98 8.93 12.59 2.91
CA ASN A 98 8.59 14.00 2.75
C ASN A 98 8.55 14.42 1.27
N GLU A 99 9.49 13.94 0.44
CA GLU A 99 9.49 14.20 -1.00
C GLU A 99 8.29 13.57 -1.72
N LEU A 100 7.98 12.31 -1.40
CA LEU A 100 6.79 11.63 -1.91
C LEU A 100 5.52 12.38 -1.49
N THR A 101 5.45 12.82 -0.23
CA THR A 101 4.33 13.63 0.26
C THR A 101 4.15 14.91 -0.56
N LYS A 102 5.23 15.64 -0.85
CA LYS A 102 5.19 16.84 -1.69
C LYS A 102 4.67 16.53 -3.09
N PHE A 103 5.15 15.44 -3.70
CA PHE A 103 4.69 15.01 -5.01
C PHE A 103 3.20 14.71 -5.01
N TYR A 104 2.73 13.80 -4.14
CA TYR A 104 1.32 13.39 -4.07
C TYR A 104 0.37 14.51 -3.63
N SER A 105 0.88 15.52 -2.92
CA SER A 105 0.10 16.72 -2.57
C SER A 105 -0.06 17.71 -3.73
N SER A 106 0.81 17.67 -4.74
CA SER A 106 0.77 18.57 -5.90
C SER A 106 -0.43 18.29 -6.82
N PRO A 107 -0.89 19.26 -7.63
CA PRO A 107 -1.96 19.03 -8.61
C PRO A 107 -1.65 17.88 -9.58
N THR A 108 -0.39 17.78 -10.03
CA THR A 108 0.05 16.71 -10.92
C THR A 108 0.10 15.36 -10.21
N GLY A 109 0.60 15.29 -8.97
CA GLY A 109 0.63 14.05 -8.19
C GLY A 109 -0.76 13.52 -7.87
N LYS A 110 -1.71 14.39 -7.49
CA LYS A 110 -3.13 14.01 -7.31
C LYS A 110 -3.76 13.49 -8.60
N LYS A 111 -3.49 14.16 -9.73
CA LYS A 111 -3.94 13.70 -11.05
C LYS A 111 -3.32 12.34 -11.40
N TYR A 112 -2.03 12.14 -11.13
CA TYR A 112 -1.34 10.88 -11.38
C TYR A 112 -1.94 9.75 -10.54
N ALA A 113 -2.08 9.94 -9.22
CA ALA A 113 -2.67 8.96 -8.31
C ALA A 113 -4.09 8.54 -8.75
N SER A 114 -4.96 9.51 -9.09
CA SER A 114 -6.32 9.21 -9.57
C SER A 114 -6.39 8.53 -10.95
N LYS A 115 -5.33 8.61 -11.76
CA LYS A 115 -5.28 8.01 -13.09
C LYS A 115 -4.54 6.67 -13.13
N MET A 116 -3.76 6.34 -12.10
CA MET A 116 -2.92 5.14 -12.07
C MET A 116 -3.69 3.86 -12.40
N THR A 117 -4.82 3.62 -11.73
CA THR A 117 -5.64 2.42 -11.95
C THR A 117 -6.13 2.35 -13.40
N SER A 118 -6.69 3.45 -13.92
CA SER A 118 -7.18 3.50 -15.31
C SER A 118 -6.07 3.35 -16.35
N LEU A 119 -4.87 3.88 -16.08
CA LEU A 119 -3.71 3.69 -16.94
C LEU A 119 -3.26 2.23 -16.95
N THR A 120 -3.26 1.59 -15.79
CA THR A 120 -2.92 0.16 -15.65
C THR A 120 -3.92 -0.72 -16.39
N GLU A 121 -5.23 -0.46 -16.23
CA GLU A 121 -6.30 -1.16 -16.95
C GLU A 121 -6.16 -1.02 -18.47
N LYS A 122 -5.88 0.20 -18.96
CA LYS A 122 -5.62 0.44 -20.38
C LYS A 122 -4.37 -0.30 -20.86
N GLY A 123 -3.32 -0.33 -20.06
CA GLY A 123 -2.11 -1.10 -20.35
C GLY A 123 -2.41 -2.58 -20.52
N MET A 124 -3.18 -3.16 -19.61
CA MET A 124 -3.61 -4.56 -19.70
C MET A 124 -4.51 -4.82 -20.91
N ASP A 125 -5.43 -3.91 -21.24
CA ASP A 125 -6.28 -4.02 -22.43
C ASP A 125 -5.47 -4.01 -23.73
N MET A 126 -4.46 -3.14 -23.84
CA MET A 126 -3.52 -3.15 -24.96
C MET A 126 -2.78 -4.48 -25.07
N GLY A 127 -2.25 -5.00 -23.95
CA GLY A 127 -1.57 -6.30 -23.93
C GLY A 127 -2.48 -7.45 -24.37
N ARG A 128 -3.73 -7.47 -23.90
CA ARG A 128 -4.74 -8.46 -24.32
C ARG A 128 -5.00 -8.38 -25.83
N LYS A 129 -5.12 -7.18 -26.40
CA LYS A 129 -5.33 -6.99 -27.84
C LYS A 129 -4.17 -7.53 -28.67
N VAL A 130 -2.92 -7.26 -28.26
CA VAL A 130 -1.74 -7.79 -28.94
C VAL A 130 -1.76 -9.32 -28.98
N ILE A 131 -2.13 -9.96 -27.86
CA ILE A 131 -2.27 -11.43 -27.80
C ILE A 131 -3.37 -11.91 -28.75
N GLU A 132 -4.53 -11.27 -28.76
CA GLU A 132 -5.64 -11.66 -29.66
C GLU A 132 -5.27 -11.49 -31.14
N GLU A 133 -4.59 -10.40 -31.50
CA GLU A 133 -4.11 -10.14 -32.87
C GLU A 133 -3.11 -11.21 -33.34
N HIS A 134 -2.29 -11.75 -32.44
CA HIS A 134 -1.25 -12.75 -32.73
C HIS A 134 -1.63 -14.16 -32.25
N LYS A 135 -2.90 -14.39 -31.92
CA LYS A 135 -3.37 -15.66 -31.36
C LYS A 135 -3.03 -16.88 -32.24
N PRO A 136 -3.16 -16.83 -33.59
CA PRO A 136 -2.80 -17.98 -34.43
C PRO A 136 -1.31 -18.33 -34.35
N GLU A 137 -0.43 -17.32 -34.28
CA GLU A 137 1.01 -17.52 -34.13
C GLU A 137 1.33 -18.14 -32.77
N LEU A 138 0.73 -17.61 -31.70
CA LEU A 138 0.85 -18.17 -30.35
C LEU A 138 0.40 -19.63 -30.28
N GLU A 139 -0.72 -19.98 -30.93
CA GLU A 139 -1.20 -21.36 -31.02
C GLU A 139 -0.21 -22.27 -31.76
N SER A 140 0.43 -21.78 -32.83
CA SER A 140 1.46 -22.52 -33.55
C SER A 140 2.70 -22.75 -32.67
N MET A 141 3.18 -21.72 -31.98
CA MET A 141 4.29 -21.82 -31.04
C MET A 141 4.02 -22.81 -29.93
N MET A 142 2.81 -22.79 -29.35
CA MET A 142 2.40 -23.73 -28.29
C MET A 142 2.34 -25.16 -28.82
N LYS A 143 1.77 -25.39 -30.01
CA LYS A 143 1.73 -26.71 -30.65
C LYS A 143 3.14 -27.26 -30.88
N GLU A 144 4.07 -26.43 -31.33
CA GLU A 144 5.44 -26.85 -31.56
C GLU A 144 6.18 -27.12 -30.24
N ALA A 145 6.03 -26.26 -29.24
CA ALA A 145 6.65 -26.43 -27.93
C ALA A 145 6.13 -27.66 -27.16
N PHE A 146 4.88 -28.08 -27.40
CA PHE A 146 4.25 -29.24 -26.74
C PHE A 146 4.23 -30.51 -27.58
N LYS A 147 4.79 -30.50 -28.81
CA LYS A 147 5.07 -31.76 -29.51
C LYS A 147 6.16 -32.51 -28.74
N GLN A 148 5.82 -33.73 -28.30
CA GLN A 148 6.81 -34.74 -27.93
C GLN A 148 7.33 -35.43 -29.18
#